data_AF-A0A3D2B5D6-F1
#
_entry.id   AF-A0A3D2B5D6-F1
#
_cell.length_a   1.000
_cell.length_b   1.000
_cell.length_c   1.000
_cell.angle_alpha   90.00
_cell.angle_beta   90.00
_cell.angle_gamma   90.00
#
_symmetry.space_group_name_H-M   'P 1'
#
loop_
_entity.id
_entity.type
_entity.pdbx_description
1 polymer ?
#
loop_
_entity_poly.entity_id
_entity_poly.type
_entity_poly.pdbx_seq_one_letter_code
_entity_poly.pdbx_strand_id
1 'polypeptide(L)' 'QLSGEWATVGTGWPAWPDMAKESGLTLVDGTVLLPAAEDMLPIACQMLEAGQTVAVEKAEPVYLRNTVAWKKLPGRE' A
#
# COMPACT_ATOMS: atom_id res chain seq x y z
N GLN A 1 -11.03 -9.64 14.93
CA GLN A 1 -9.83 -9.00 15.51
C GLN A 1 -8.62 -9.80 15.05
N LEU A 2 -7.57 -9.15 14.58
CA LEU A 2 -6.32 -9.83 14.19
C LEU A 2 -5.57 -10.27 15.45
N SER A 3 -4.83 -11.37 15.36
CA SER A 3 -4.00 -11.91 16.44
C SER A 3 -2.66 -12.41 15.87
N GLY A 4 -1.71 -12.71 16.76
CA GLY A 4 -0.39 -13.24 16.39
C GLY A 4 0.68 -12.18 16.13
N GLU A 5 1.77 -12.63 15.51
CA GLU A 5 2.93 -11.82 15.14
C GLU A 5 2.84 -11.37 13.68
N TRP A 6 3.15 -10.11 13.42
CA TRP A 6 3.04 -9.47 12.10
C TRP A 6 4.35 -8.77 11.75
N ALA A 7 4.81 -8.96 10.51
CA ALA A 7 5.97 -8.27 9.99
C ALA A 7 5.59 -6.88 9.44
N THR A 8 6.41 -5.87 9.75
CA THR A 8 6.28 -4.53 9.19
C THR A 8 7.25 -4.36 8.01
N VAL A 9 6.76 -3.84 6.88
CA VAL A 9 7.55 -3.58 5.67
C VAL A 9 7.15 -2.24 5.07
N GLY A 10 8.12 -1.56 4.46
CA GLY A 10 7.95 -0.25 3.83
C GLY A 10 8.46 0.91 4.68
N THR A 11 8.83 1.99 4.00
CA THR A 11 9.35 3.23 4.62
C THR A 11 8.35 3.97 5.52
N GLY A 12 7.05 3.62 5.47
CA GLY A 12 6.03 4.22 6.33
C GLY A 12 6.22 3.90 7.82
N TRP A 13 6.69 2.71 8.16
CA TRP A 13 6.89 2.31 9.56
C TRP A 13 7.94 3.15 10.30
N PRO A 14 9.16 3.35 9.76
CA PRO A 14 10.12 4.25 10.39
C PRO A 14 9.72 5.72 10.30
N ALA A 15 8.92 6.13 9.30
CA ALA A 15 8.43 7.50 9.17
C ALA A 15 7.34 7.85 10.21
N TRP A 16 6.52 6.87 10.61
CA TRP A 16 5.45 7.01 11.60
C TRP A 16 5.50 5.88 12.65
N PRO A 17 6.50 5.87 13.54
CA PRO A 17 6.72 4.79 14.51
C PRO A 17 5.55 4.63 15.50
N ASP A 18 4.76 5.69 15.66
CA ASP A 18 3.63 5.72 16.59
C ASP A 18 2.35 5.09 16.03
N MET A 19 2.30 4.83 14.71
CA MET A 19 1.09 4.43 13.98
C MET A 19 0.44 3.14 14.50
N ALA A 20 1.22 2.21 15.07
CA ALA A 20 0.69 0.94 15.57
C ALA A 20 0.83 0.73 17.08
N LYS A 21 1.15 1.79 17.84
CA LYS A 21 1.26 1.72 19.31
C LYS A 21 0.01 1.14 19.99
N GLU A 22 -1.17 1.42 19.44
CA GLU A 22 -2.47 0.99 20.00
C GLU A 22 -3.06 -0.25 19.30
N SER A 23 -2.31 -0.89 18.39
CA SER A 23 -2.83 -2.00 17.59
C SER A 23 -3.10 -3.28 18.40
N GLY A 24 -2.45 -3.44 19.56
CA GLY A 24 -2.46 -4.69 20.34
C GLY A 24 -1.77 -5.87 19.64
N LEU A 25 -1.13 -5.63 18.50
CA LEU A 25 -0.40 -6.65 17.73
C LEU A 25 1.05 -6.75 18.20
N THR A 26 1.61 -7.95 18.11
CA THR A 26 3.07 -8.12 18.20
C THR A 26 3.64 -7.85 16.81
N LEU A 27 4.51 -6.84 16.71
CA LEU A 27 5.12 -6.43 15.45
C LEU A 27 6.61 -6.77 15.43
N VAL A 28 7.07 -7.34 14.33
CA VAL A 28 8.49 -7.61 14.06
C VAL A 28 8.95 -6.85 12.82
N ASP A 29 10.20 -6.40 12.81
CA ASP A 29 10.77 -5.71 11.65
C ASP A 29 11.02 -6.71 10.52
N GLY A 30 10.37 -6.50 9.39
CA GLY A 30 10.54 -7.31 8.18
C GLY A 30 11.77 -6.96 7.36
N THR A 31 12.51 -5.90 7.70
CA THR A 31 13.75 -5.42 7.05
C THR A 31 13.61 -4.96 5.59
N VAL A 32 12.41 -5.06 5.00
CA VAL A 32 12.12 -4.65 3.62
C VAL A 32 11.55 -3.24 3.63
N LEU A 33 12.20 -2.31 2.93
CA LEU A 33 11.77 -0.90 2.85
C LEU A 33 11.13 -0.52 1.51
N LEU A 34 11.54 -1.18 0.43
CA LEU A 34 11.14 -0.84 -0.93
C LEU A 34 10.72 -2.12 -1.68
N PRO A 35 9.81 -2.03 -2.64
CA PRO A 35 9.46 -3.17 -3.46
C PRO A 35 10.60 -3.54 -4.42
N ALA A 36 10.78 -4.84 -4.68
CA ALA A 36 11.69 -5.32 -5.71
C ALA A 36 10.90 -5.91 -6.89
N ALA A 37 11.44 -5.75 -8.10
CA ALA A 37 10.79 -6.26 -9.32
C ALA A 37 10.67 -7.79 -9.30
N GLU A 38 11.66 -8.49 -8.72
CA GLU A 38 11.65 -9.95 -8.60
C GLU A 38 10.47 -10.48 -7.78
N ASP A 39 10.03 -9.74 -6.76
CA ASP A 39 8.87 -10.11 -5.94
C ASP A 39 7.53 -9.79 -6.62
N MET A 40 7.51 -8.87 -7.59
CA MET A 40 6.32 -8.57 -8.39
C MET A 40 6.03 -9.66 -9.43
N LEU A 41 7.08 -10.36 -9.93
CA LEU A 41 6.95 -11.33 -11.02
C LEU A 41 6.01 -12.50 -10.69
N PRO A 42 6.10 -13.18 -9.53
CA PRO A 42 5.18 -14.27 -9.19
C PRO A 42 3.71 -13.85 -9.21
N ILE A 43 3.43 -12.63 -8.74
CA ILE A 43 2.07 -12.06 -8.74
C ILE A 43 1.61 -11.82 -10.19
N ALA A 44 2.47 -11.23 -11.02
CA ALA A 44 2.17 -10.98 -12.43
C ALA A 44 1.94 -12.29 -13.22
N CYS A 45 2.71 -13.34 -12.96
CA CYS A 45 2.52 -14.67 -13.55
C CYS A 45 1.15 -15.24 -13.22
N GLN A 46 0.74 -15.22 -11.95
CA GLN A 46 -0.57 -15.70 -11.52
C GLN A 46 -1.72 -14.90 -12.17
N MET A 47 -1.57 -13.57 -12.22
CA MET A 47 -2.56 -12.70 -12.87
C MET A 47 -2.68 -12.97 -14.37
N LEU A 48 -1.54 -13.24 -15.04
CA LEU A 48 -1.53 -13.60 -16.46
C LEU A 48 -2.25 -14.92 -16.71
N GLU A 49 -1.96 -15.95 -15.92
CA GLU A 49 -2.62 -17.25 -15.99
C GLU A 49 -4.13 -17.16 -15.74
N ALA A 50 -4.54 -16.25 -14.84
CA ALA A 50 -5.95 -15.96 -14.56
C ALA A 50 -6.62 -15.05 -15.60
N GLY A 51 -5.91 -14.62 -16.65
CA GLY A 51 -6.42 -13.71 -17.68
C GLY A 51 -6.70 -12.29 -17.19
N GLN A 52 -6.11 -11.88 -16.06
CA GLN A 52 -6.28 -10.56 -15.44
C GLN A 52 -5.36 -9.48 -16.05
N THR A 53 -5.26 -9.46 -17.38
CA THR A 53 -4.48 -8.47 -18.12
C THR A 53 -5.34 -7.29 -18.54
N VAL A 54 -4.73 -6.12 -18.71
CA VAL A 54 -5.39 -4.94 -19.28
C VAL A 54 -4.76 -4.57 -20.61
N ALA A 55 -5.55 -3.93 -21.48
CA ALA A 55 -5.02 -3.32 -22.69
C ALA A 55 -4.02 -2.20 -22.30
N VAL A 56 -3.02 -1.97 -23.14
CA VAL A 56 -1.89 -1.07 -22.82
C VAL A 56 -2.34 0.35 -22.49
N GLU A 57 -3.37 0.84 -23.18
CA GLU A 57 -3.95 2.17 -23.00
C GLU A 57 -4.76 2.31 -21.70
N LYS A 58 -5.05 1.21 -21.01
CA LYS A 58 -5.76 1.17 -19.72
C LYS A 58 -4.82 0.95 -18.54
N ALA A 59 -3.51 0.86 -18.76
CA ALA A 59 -2.53 0.75 -17.69
C ALA A 59 -2.37 2.12 -17.00
N GLU A 60 -3.03 2.30 -15.86
CA GLU A 60 -3.05 3.56 -15.11
C GLU A 60 -2.44 3.40 -13.71
N PRO A 61 -1.75 4.43 -13.18
CA PRO A 61 -1.27 4.41 -11.81
C PRO A 61 -2.44 4.44 -10.81
N VAL A 62 -2.27 3.77 -9.67
CA VAL A 62 -3.26 3.81 -8.59
C VAL A 62 -3.11 5.12 -7.82
N TYR A 63 -4.09 6.02 -7.96
CA TYR A 63 -4.14 7.27 -7.21
C TYR A 63 -4.87 7.08 -5.87
N LEU A 64 -4.14 7.21 -4.75
CA LEU A 64 -4.68 7.05 -3.39
C LEU A 64 -5.29 8.34 -2.79
N ARG A 65 -5.34 9.46 -3.54
CA ARG A 65 -5.87 10.75 -3.07
C ARG A 65 -6.92 11.32 -4.01
N ASN A 66 -8.19 11.04 -3.73
CA ASN A 66 -9.32 11.51 -4.55
C ASN A 66 -9.96 12.83 -4.06
N THR A 67 -9.53 13.44 -2.95
CA THR A 67 -10.30 14.54 -2.31
C THR A 67 -9.46 15.69 -1.76
N VAL A 68 -8.49 16.22 -2.51
CA VAL A 68 -7.72 17.41 -2.07
C VAL A 68 -7.95 18.69 -2.90
N ALA A 69 -8.79 18.66 -3.93
CA ALA A 69 -9.03 19.84 -4.79
C ALA A 69 -10.21 20.73 -4.36
N TRP A 70 -11.02 20.37 -3.34
CA TRP A 70 -12.25 21.11 -3.02
C TRP A 70 -12.12 22.05 -1.80
N LYS A 71 -11.04 21.96 -1.02
CA LYS A 71 -10.81 22.81 0.16
C LYS A 71 -10.12 24.15 -0.16
N LYS A 72 -10.32 24.67 -1.37
CA LYS A 72 -9.81 25.99 -1.80
C LYS A 72 -10.86 26.81 -2.59
N LEU A 73 -12.11 26.78 -2.16
CA LEU A 73 -13.06 27.85 -2.51
C LEU A 73 -13.44 28.58 -1.20
N PRO A 74 -13.04 29.85 -1.02
CA PRO A 74 -13.54 30.66 0.09
C PRO A 74 -15.04 30.92 -0.14
N GLY A 75 -15.87 30.75 0.91
CA GLY A 75 -17.28 31.16 0.88
C GLY A 75 -18.35 30.06 0.94
N ARG A 76 -18.05 28.87 1.48
CA ARG A 76 -19.09 27.91 1.89
C ARG A 76 -18.76 27.34 3.27
N GLU A 77 -19.24 28.02 4.30
CA GLU A 77 -19.71 27.36 5.53
C GLU A 77 -21.08 26.73 5.27
#